data_AF-A0A699L119-F1
#
_entry.id   AF-A0A699L119-F1
#
_cell.length_a   1.000
_cell.length_b   1.000
_cell.length_c   1.000
_cell.angle_alpha   90.00
_cell.angle_beta   90.00
_cell.angle_gamma   90.00
#
_symmetry.space_group_name_H-M   'P 1'
#
loop_
_entity.id
_entity.type
_entity.pdbx_description
1 polymer ?
#
loop_
_entity_poly.entity_id
_entity_poly.type
_entity_poly.pdbx_seq_one_letter_code
_entity_poly.pdbx_strand_id
1 'polypeptide(L)'
;MQNSVDHSLCHSARGRAEAHQLDQLLGLIGSMVLESMDRWYWDLNGNGVFCVKEVRNLLDETFLPKDVNATRWIKYIPIKINVFAWKVYLDRLPTNLNLARRGVQVPSLSCPICNSASEDMSHLLLS
;
A
#
# COMPACT_ATOMS: atom_id res chain seq x y z
N MET A 1 43.49 -1.25 -11.90
CA MET A 1 42.65 -0.09 -11.55
C MET A 1 42.55 -0.08 -10.03
N GLN A 2 43.15 0.91 -9.38
CA GLN A 2 43.23 1.02 -7.93
C GLN A 2 41.85 1.44 -7.41
N ASN A 3 41.13 0.56 -6.70
CA ASN A 3 39.88 0.91 -6.04
C ASN A 3 40.22 1.82 -4.85
N SER A 4 40.30 3.14 -5.09
CA SER A 4 40.48 4.11 -4.00
C SER A 4 39.18 4.20 -3.19
N VAL A 5 39.27 3.83 -1.93
CA VAL A 5 38.17 3.82 -0.94
C VAL A 5 37.78 5.23 -0.49
N ASP A 6 38.56 6.24 -0.87
CA ASP A 6 38.40 7.65 -0.48
C ASP A 6 37.14 8.32 -1.04
N HIS A 7 36.44 7.66 -1.98
CA HIS A 7 35.18 8.15 -2.54
C HIS A 7 33.94 7.76 -1.72
N SER A 8 34.10 7.00 -0.64
CA SER A 8 32.99 6.67 0.27
C SER A 8 32.69 7.87 1.18
N LEU A 9 31.41 8.13 1.48
CA LEU A 9 30.95 9.20 2.39
C LEU A 9 31.37 8.99 3.87
N CYS A 10 32.40 8.20 4.14
CA CYS A 10 32.92 7.92 5.46
C CYS A 10 33.99 8.95 5.85
N HIS A 11 34.06 9.30 7.14
CA HIS A 11 35.13 10.16 7.64
C HIS A 11 36.50 9.52 7.38
N SER A 12 37.44 10.33 6.88
CA SER A 12 38.85 9.94 6.76
C SER A 12 39.43 9.61 8.13
N ALA A 13 40.30 8.59 8.19
CA ALA A 13 41.02 8.20 9.40
C ALA A 13 41.80 9.41 9.94
N ARG A 14 41.47 9.86 11.16
CA ARG A 14 41.95 11.11 11.75
C ARG A 14 43.25 10.94 12.52
N GLY A 15 43.68 9.69 12.78
CA GLY A 15 44.88 9.38 13.56
C GLY A 15 45.74 8.23 13.02
N ARG A 16 47.01 8.20 13.45
CA ARG A 16 48.02 7.17 13.06
C ARG A 16 47.56 5.74 13.38
N ALA A 17 46.85 5.55 14.50
CA ALA A 17 46.33 4.24 14.91
C ALA A 17 45.21 3.77 13.96
N GLU A 18 44.27 4.66 13.63
CA GLU A 18 43.17 4.37 12.70
C GLU A 18 43.69 4.06 11.29
N ALA A 19 44.69 4.81 10.82
CA ALA A 19 45.33 4.57 9.53
C ALA A 19 46.03 3.19 9.48
N HIS A 20 46.69 2.78 10.57
CA HIS A 20 47.31 1.47 10.66
C HIS A 20 46.27 0.33 10.68
N GLN A 21 45.15 0.52 11.37
CA GLN A 21 44.04 -0.45 11.39
C GLN A 21 43.36 -0.57 10.03
N LEU A 22 43.21 0.56 9.31
CA LEU A 22 42.67 0.57 7.95
C LEU A 22 43.61 -0.17 6.98
N ASP A 23 44.93 0.05 7.06
CA ASP A 23 45.92 -0.65 6.24
C ASP A 23 45.91 -2.17 6.50
N GLN A 24 45.81 -2.58 7.76
CA GLN A 24 45.64 -3.99 8.13
C GLN A 24 44.35 -4.59 7.57
N LEU A 25 43.22 -3.88 7.67
CA LEU A 25 41.94 -4.31 7.13
C LEU A 25 41.96 -4.44 5.61
N LEU A 26 42.56 -3.47 4.91
CA LEU A 26 42.73 -3.50 3.46
C LEU A 26 43.66 -4.64 3.02
N GLY A 27 44.69 -4.96 3.80
CA GLY A 27 45.53 -6.14 3.56
C GLY A 27 44.77 -7.47 3.68
N LEU A 28 43.82 -7.56 4.62
CA LEU A 28 42.97 -8.74 4.80
C LEU A 28 41.93 -8.88 3.68
N ILE A 29 41.32 -7.79 3.25
CA ILE A 29 40.24 -7.78 2.26
C ILE A 29 40.78 -7.74 0.81
N GLY A 30 41.99 -7.22 0.58
CA GLY A 30 42.53 -6.95 -0.75
C GLY A 30 42.73 -8.20 -1.63
N SER A 31 42.77 -9.40 -1.03
CA SER A 31 42.82 -10.67 -1.77
C SER A 31 41.43 -11.28 -2.03
N MET A 32 40.37 -10.70 -1.46
CA MET A 32 39.01 -11.21 -1.56
C MET A 32 38.37 -10.70 -2.85
N VAL A 33 38.28 -11.59 -3.84
CA VAL A 33 37.53 -11.31 -5.07
C VAL A 33 36.08 -11.70 -4.84
N LEU A 34 35.22 -10.72 -4.59
CA LEU A 34 33.76 -10.91 -4.64
C LEU A 34 33.36 -11.00 -6.12
N GLU A 35 33.19 -12.22 -6.63
CA GLU A 35 32.81 -12.45 -8.04
C GLU A 35 31.37 -12.03 -8.36
N SER A 36 30.52 -11.90 -7.35
CA SER A 36 29.11 -11.52 -7.53
C SER A 36 28.89 -10.05 -7.24
N MET A 37 28.32 -9.31 -8.20
CA MET A 37 27.70 -8.03 -7.90
C MET A 37 26.56 -8.23 -6.89
N ASP A 38 26.49 -7.35 -5.90
CA ASP A 38 25.34 -7.28 -5.01
C ASP A 38 24.07 -7.13 -5.83
N ARG A 39 23.06 -7.95 -5.50
CA ARG A 39 21.76 -7.91 -6.14
C ARG A 39 20.68 -7.72 -5.09
N TRP A 40 19.69 -6.92 -5.43
CA TRP A 40 18.46 -6.87 -4.66
C TRP A 40 17.81 -8.25 -4.68
N TYR A 41 17.53 -8.78 -3.49
CA TYR A 41 16.85 -10.06 -3.31
C TYR A 41 15.53 -9.82 -2.58
N TRP A 42 14.44 -10.34 -3.14
CA TRP A 42 13.10 -10.25 -2.58
C TRP A 42 12.60 -11.64 -2.17
N ASP A 43 12.28 -11.82 -0.89
CA ASP A 43 12.02 -13.15 -0.32
C ASP A 43 10.54 -13.53 -0.19
N LEU A 44 9.62 -12.69 -0.70
CA LEU A 44 8.18 -12.91 -0.46
C LEU A 44 7.63 -14.20 -1.09
N ASN A 45 8.18 -14.61 -2.24
CA ASN A 45 7.76 -15.79 -3.00
C ASN A 45 8.93 -16.78 -3.24
N GLY A 46 10.07 -16.56 -2.60
CA GLY A 46 11.27 -17.40 -2.69
C GLY A 46 11.99 -17.41 -4.04
N ASN A 47 11.56 -16.59 -5.02
CA ASN A 47 12.24 -16.54 -6.33
C ASN A 47 13.33 -15.47 -6.40
N GLY A 48 13.49 -14.67 -5.34
CA GLY A 48 14.49 -13.62 -5.23
C GLY A 48 14.22 -12.37 -6.07
N VAL A 49 13.10 -12.31 -6.79
CA VAL A 49 12.74 -11.24 -7.72
C VAL A 49 11.55 -10.45 -7.20
N PHE A 50 11.68 -9.13 -7.20
CA PHE A 50 10.58 -8.25 -6.83
C PHE A 50 9.41 -8.37 -7.81
N CYS A 51 8.20 -8.51 -7.27
CA CYS A 51 6.98 -8.56 -8.07
C CYS A 51 5.86 -7.77 -7.39
N VAL A 52 5.34 -6.75 -8.09
CA VAL A 52 4.24 -5.90 -7.61
C VAL A 52 2.99 -6.74 -7.30
N LYS A 53 2.72 -7.78 -8.11
CA LYS A 53 1.59 -8.69 -7.90
C LYS A 53 1.65 -9.36 -6.52
N GLU A 54 2.81 -9.85 -6.13
CA GLU A 54 2.99 -10.55 -4.84
C GLU A 54 2.83 -9.59 -3.67
N VAL A 55 3.43 -8.39 -3.76
CA VAL A 55 3.23 -7.34 -2.75
C VAL A 55 1.75 -6.98 -2.64
N ARG A 56 1.06 -6.83 -3.78
CA ARG A 56 -0.36 -6.48 -3.79
C ARG A 56 -1.21 -7.57 -3.14
N ASN A 57 -0.97 -8.84 -3.48
CA ASN A 57 -1.67 -9.96 -2.88
C ASN A 57 -1.46 -9.99 -1.36
N LEU A 58 -0.23 -9.81 -0.88
CA LEU A 58 0.05 -9.73 0.55
C LEU A 58 -0.74 -8.60 1.22
N LEU A 59 -0.75 -7.41 0.62
CA LEU A 59 -1.51 -6.28 1.15
C LEU A 59 -3.01 -6.55 1.17
N ASP A 60 -3.54 -7.16 0.11
CA ASP A 60 -4.97 -7.50 0.02
C ASP A 60 -5.36 -8.51 1.09
N GLU A 61 -4.57 -9.56 1.29
CA GLU A 61 -4.79 -10.57 2.32
C GLU A 61 -4.67 -10.04 3.74
N THR A 62 -3.82 -9.02 3.95
CA THR A 62 -3.54 -8.46 5.28
C THR A 62 -4.53 -7.36 5.67
N PHE A 63 -4.91 -6.50 4.73
CA PHE A 63 -5.62 -5.25 5.03
C PHE A 63 -7.06 -5.20 4.52
N LEU A 64 -7.42 -5.96 3.48
CA LEU A 64 -8.78 -5.90 2.96
C LEU A 64 -9.69 -6.86 3.73
N PRO A 65 -10.85 -6.39 4.22
CA PRO A 65 -11.86 -7.28 4.76
C PRO A 65 -12.26 -8.31 3.71
N LYS A 66 -12.12 -9.59 4.04
CA LYS A 66 -12.63 -10.68 3.21
C LYS A 66 -14.14 -10.75 3.40
N ASP A 67 -14.88 -10.29 2.40
CA ASP A 67 -16.32 -10.56 2.35
C ASP A 67 -16.53 -12.02 1.94
N VAL A 68 -17.45 -12.71 2.63
CA VAL A 68 -17.80 -14.10 2.31
C VAL A 68 -18.44 -14.17 0.92
N ASN A 69 -19.08 -13.08 0.49
CA ASN A 69 -19.76 -13.01 -0.80
C ASN A 69 -18.96 -12.16 -1.79
N ALA A 70 -18.47 -12.81 -2.84
CA ALA A 70 -17.86 -12.10 -3.96
C ALA A 70 -18.88 -11.14 -4.61
N THR A 71 -18.47 -9.90 -4.87
CA THR A 71 -19.29 -8.96 -5.62
C THR A 71 -19.50 -9.47 -7.05
N ARG A 72 -20.75 -9.67 -7.44
CA ARG A 72 -21.11 -10.12 -8.80
C ARG A 72 -21.18 -8.94 -9.76
N TRP A 73 -20.23 -8.86 -10.68
CA TRP A 73 -20.24 -7.87 -11.77
C TRP A 73 -21.01 -8.39 -12.98
N ILE A 74 -21.99 -7.61 -13.46
CA ILE A 74 -22.77 -7.95 -14.67
C ILE A 74 -22.09 -7.30 -15.87
N LYS A 75 -21.58 -8.12 -16.80
CA LYS A 75 -20.83 -7.65 -17.98
C LYS A 75 -21.68 -6.87 -19.00
N TYR A 76 -22.99 -7.09 -19.00
CA TYR A 76 -23.91 -6.51 -19.98
C TYR A 76 -24.44 -5.12 -19.60
N ILE A 77 -24.09 -4.61 -18.41
CA ILE A 77 -24.51 -3.27 -17.96
C ILE A 77 -23.30 -2.34 -17.85
N PRO A 78 -23.50 -1.01 -17.99
CA PRO A 78 -22.42 -0.06 -17.81
C PRO A 78 -21.78 -0.17 -16.43
N ILE A 79 -20.45 0.01 -16.35
CA ILE A 79 -19.69 -0.09 -15.10
C ILE A 79 -20.24 0.82 -13.99
N LYS A 80 -20.73 2.01 -14.35
CA LYS A 80 -21.35 2.95 -13.39
C LYS A 80 -22.56 2.36 -12.69
N ILE A 81 -23.36 1.55 -13.38
CA ILE A 81 -24.54 0.89 -12.82
C ILE A 81 -24.11 -0.23 -11.87
N ASN A 82 -23.12 -1.04 -12.25
CA ASN A 82 -22.57 -2.04 -11.34
C ASN A 82 -22.01 -1.40 -10.05
N VAL A 83 -21.24 -0.31 -10.18
CA VAL A 83 -20.67 0.42 -9.03
C VAL A 83 -21.79 0.99 -8.15
N PHE A 84 -22.84 1.54 -8.75
CA PHE A 84 -24.01 2.02 -8.02
C PHE A 84 -24.69 0.88 -7.24
N ALA A 85 -25.02 -0.24 -7.91
CA ALA A 85 -25.63 -1.41 -7.29
C ALA A 85 -24.76 -1.99 -6.16
N TRP A 86 -23.44 -2.02 -6.34
CA TRP A 86 -22.50 -2.45 -5.30
C TRP A 86 -22.51 -1.52 -4.08
N LYS A 87 -22.53 -0.19 -4.29
CA LYS A 87 -22.66 0.77 -3.19
C LYS A 87 -24.00 0.66 -2.47
N VAL A 88 -25.08 0.40 -3.22
CA VAL A 88 -26.41 0.13 -2.67
C VAL A 88 -26.36 -1.11 -1.78
N TYR A 89 -25.86 -2.22 -2.30
CA TYR A 89 -25.77 -3.48 -1.56
C TYR A 89 -25.02 -3.36 -0.22
N LEU A 90 -24.00 -2.51 -0.17
CA LEU A 90 -23.18 -2.31 1.03
C LEU A 90 -23.69 -1.22 2.00
N ASP A 91 -24.84 -0.58 1.72
CA ASP A 91 -25.30 0.63 2.43
C ASP A 91 -24.25 1.75 2.46
N ARG A 92 -23.64 2.01 1.29
CA ARG A 92 -22.50 2.96 1.14
C ARG A 92 -22.79 4.17 0.27
N LEU A 93 -24.04 4.38 -0.13
CA LEU A 93 -24.44 5.64 -0.77
C LEU A 93 -24.32 6.81 0.22
N PRO A 94 -24.01 8.03 -0.26
CA PRO A 94 -23.79 9.20 0.58
C PRO A 94 -25.12 9.83 1.03
N THR A 95 -25.99 9.07 1.68
CA THR A 95 -27.20 9.58 2.31
C THR A 95 -26.84 10.36 3.59
N ASN A 96 -27.66 11.31 4.04
CA ASN A 96 -27.40 12.02 5.30
C ASN A 96 -27.17 11.07 6.48
N LEU A 97 -27.93 9.97 6.55
CA LEU A 97 -27.74 8.97 7.61
C LEU A 97 -26.37 8.28 7.51
N ASN A 98 -25.91 7.90 6.32
CA ASN A 98 -24.61 7.26 6.13
C ASN A 98 -23.44 8.23 6.31
N LEU A 99 -23.62 9.50 5.95
CA LEU A 99 -22.65 10.56 6.23
C LEU A 99 -22.49 10.77 7.74
N ALA A 100 -23.60 10.90 8.47
CA ALA A 100 -23.59 11.04 9.92
C ALA A 100 -22.92 9.85 10.63
N ARG A 101 -23.23 8.60 10.20
CA ARG A 101 -22.57 7.39 10.71
C ARG A 101 -21.05 7.38 10.53
N ARG A 102 -20.54 8.09 9.53
CA ARG A 102 -19.08 8.24 9.27
C ARG A 102 -18.46 9.43 9.98
N GLY A 103 -19.21 10.13 10.82
CA GLY A 103 -18.75 11.32 11.53
C GLY A 103 -18.69 12.59 10.67
N VAL A 104 -19.29 12.57 9.47
CA VAL A 104 -19.44 13.78 8.66
C VAL A 104 -20.56 14.63 9.25
N GLN A 105 -20.27 15.90 9.53
CA GLN A 105 -21.27 16.84 10.04
C GLN A 105 -22.28 17.15 8.94
N VAL A 106 -23.53 16.75 9.16
CA VAL A 106 -24.67 17.03 8.27
C VAL A 106 -25.65 17.96 8.97
N PRO A 107 -26.21 18.99 8.28
CA PRO A 107 -27.11 19.97 8.91
C PRO A 107 -28.40 19.34 9.47
N SER A 108 -28.93 18.33 8.78
CA SER A 108 -30.08 17.55 9.22
C SER A 108 -29.93 16.10 8.75
N LEU A 109 -30.60 15.19 9.46
CA LEU A 109 -30.76 13.81 9.00
C LEU A 109 -31.98 13.65 8.08
N SER A 110 -32.80 14.70 7.93
CA SER A 110 -33.99 14.66 7.11
C SER A 110 -33.64 14.54 5.62
N CYS A 111 -34.52 13.88 4.87
CA CYS A 111 -34.44 13.80 3.42
C CYS A 111 -34.63 15.19 2.82
N PRO A 112 -33.68 15.68 1.99
CA PRO A 112 -33.79 17.01 1.39
C PRO A 112 -34.91 17.10 0.35
N ILE A 113 -35.45 15.97 -0.10
CA ILE A 113 -36.51 15.92 -1.13
C ILE A 113 -37.90 16.05 -0.50
N CYS A 114 -38.22 15.25 0.51
CA CYS A 114 -39.55 15.22 1.12
C CYS A 114 -39.64 15.95 2.47
N ASN A 115 -38.49 16.19 3.13
CA ASN A 115 -38.34 16.82 4.43
C ASN A 115 -39.19 16.19 5.57
N SER A 116 -39.63 14.93 5.42
CA SER A 116 -40.55 14.28 6.37
C SER A 116 -39.96 13.05 7.06
N ALA A 117 -38.99 12.38 6.44
CA ALA A 117 -38.32 11.20 6.98
C ALA A 117 -36.80 11.39 6.95
N SER A 118 -36.07 10.54 7.68
CA SER A 118 -34.60 10.50 7.57
C SER A 118 -34.17 10.08 6.16
N GLU A 119 -33.11 10.70 5.64
CA GLU A 119 -32.49 10.25 4.39
C GLU A 119 -31.70 8.96 4.64
N ASP A 120 -32.39 7.84 4.59
CA ASP A 120 -31.78 6.53 4.47
C ASP A 120 -31.88 6.01 3.04
N MET A 121 -31.23 4.89 2.80
CA MET A 121 -31.10 4.32 1.47
C MET A 121 -32.41 3.77 0.90
N SER A 122 -33.26 3.21 1.77
CA SER A 122 -34.58 2.73 1.38
C SER A 122 -35.48 3.89 1.01
N HIS A 123 -35.45 4.94 1.83
CA HIS A 123 -36.22 6.14 1.61
C HIS A 123 -35.81 6.87 0.33
N LEU A 124 -34.50 6.98 0.06
CA LEU A 124 -33.97 7.65 -1.13
C LEU A 124 -34.33 6.92 -2.44
N LEU A 125 -34.45 5.58 -2.42
CA LEU A 125 -34.60 4.77 -3.64
C LEU A 125 -36.01 4.22 -3.89
N LEU A 126 -36.84 4.08 -2.84
CA LEU A 126 -38.12 3.36 -2.90
C LEU A 126 -39.34 4.19 -2.46
N SER A 127 -39.17 5.44 -2.02
CA SER A 127 -40.25 6.30 -1.53
C SER A 127 -40.77 7.30 -2.56
#